data_AF-A0A2V7PS93-F1
#
_entry.id   AF-A0A2V7PS93-F1
#
_cell.length_a   1.000
_cell.length_b   1.000
_cell.length_c   1.000
_cell.angle_alpha   90.00
_cell.angle_beta   90.00
_cell.angle_gamma   90.00
#
_symmetry.space_group_name_H-M   'P 1'
#
loop_
_entity.id
_entity.type
_entity.pdbx_description
1 polymer ?
#
loop_
_entity_poly.entity_id
_entity_poly.type
_entity_poly.pdbx_seq_one_letter_code
_entity_poly.pdbx_strand_id
1 'polypeptide(L)'
;TRLLPEDSGGVIVRTVAEEVTEEHFKREIESLLNQWRKIKRKQLYVRKAPALLQREASLTRGLIRDVFSDKVDALHVDSREIHKEVEQYLDAVDPELMARVHLYTDALPLFDKYDIESEIKSLFKARVDLPTGGSLVIQPTEALVSIDVNTGRYTGKKDPEKTILRTNLEAAREIARQLRLRDLGGIIVCDFIDMESRSNRDRVLQELRAHLGRDRARTKAMAVSDLGLVEMTRQRVRASLYASMTTDCPTCSGSGRVFRPEVVARRLERSLRRVGSDKREKALAIRLHPEVALYLLEEEPRLLPGVSKAIGVELELRDDPMMHLDEFRLMSRPAGRDVTEQYAVA
;
A
#
# COMPACT_ATOMS: atom_id res chain seq x y z
N THR A 1 18.58 -10.09 38.61
CA THR A 1 18.17 -11.51 38.43
C THR A 1 17.02 -11.98 39.31
N ARG A 2 16.39 -11.15 40.16
CA ARG A 2 15.18 -11.51 40.93
C ARG A 2 14.06 -10.48 40.74
N LEU A 3 13.59 -10.31 39.51
CA LEU A 3 12.42 -9.47 39.21
C LEU A 3 11.14 -10.30 39.02
N LEU A 4 11.30 -11.61 38.75
CA LEU A 4 10.19 -12.52 38.53
C LEU A 4 9.96 -13.39 39.78
N PRO A 5 8.71 -13.49 40.26
CA PRO A 5 8.35 -14.49 41.27
C PRO A 5 8.66 -15.92 40.80
N GLU A 6 8.89 -16.83 41.74
CA GLU A 6 8.95 -18.25 41.42
C GLU A 6 7.61 -18.70 40.77
N ASP A 7 7.68 -19.60 39.80
CA ASP A 7 6.55 -20.10 38.99
C ASP A 7 5.79 -19.06 38.13
N SER A 8 6.37 -17.87 37.90
CA SER A 8 5.75 -16.82 37.07
C SER A 8 6.03 -16.90 35.57
N GLY A 9 6.79 -17.92 35.14
CA GLY A 9 7.19 -18.12 33.74
C GLY A 9 8.48 -17.38 33.37
N GLY A 10 8.66 -17.05 32.09
CA GLY A 10 9.82 -16.32 31.58
C GLY A 10 9.41 -15.02 30.88
N VAL A 11 10.32 -14.04 30.84
CA VAL A 11 10.15 -12.77 30.11
C VAL A 11 11.21 -12.61 29.05
N ILE A 12 10.85 -11.97 27.94
CA ILE A 12 11.78 -11.60 26.87
C ILE A 12 11.87 -10.08 26.86
N VAL A 13 13.08 -9.57 27.07
CA VAL A 13 13.36 -8.13 26.96
C VAL A 13 13.33 -7.74 25.49
N ARG A 14 12.52 -6.73 25.13
CA ARG A 14 12.41 -6.22 23.76
C ARG A 14 13.45 -5.11 23.53
N THR A 15 13.81 -4.88 22.28
CA THR A 15 14.81 -3.87 21.87
C THR A 15 14.47 -2.45 22.34
N VAL A 16 13.18 -2.14 22.50
CA VAL A 16 12.71 -0.82 22.99
C VAL A 16 13.15 -0.56 24.44
N ALA A 17 13.55 -1.59 25.18
CA ALA A 17 13.91 -1.50 26.58
C ALA A 17 15.42 -1.21 26.82
N GLU A 18 16.18 -0.84 25.77
CA GLU A 18 17.62 -0.59 25.84
C GLU A 18 18.00 0.61 26.74
N GLU A 19 17.12 1.61 26.83
CA GLU A 19 17.34 2.85 27.60
C GLU A 19 16.44 2.96 28.85
N VAL A 20 15.76 1.87 29.21
CA VAL A 20 14.74 1.85 30.26
C VAL A 20 15.36 1.53 31.63
N THR A 21 14.90 2.22 32.69
CA THR A 21 15.40 2.05 34.06
C THR A 21 14.92 0.73 34.69
N GLU A 22 15.66 0.21 35.68
CA GLU A 22 15.26 -1.01 36.41
C GLU A 22 13.89 -0.87 37.10
N GLU A 23 13.54 0.33 37.54
CA GLU A 23 12.26 0.64 38.17
C GLU A 23 11.10 0.56 37.19
N HIS A 24 11.28 1.07 35.98
CA HIS A 24 10.30 0.91 34.91
C HIS A 24 10.13 -0.57 34.54
N PHE A 25 11.22 -1.33 34.45
CA PHE A 25 11.15 -2.79 34.24
C PHE A 25 10.34 -3.51 35.34
N LYS A 26 10.49 -3.12 36.60
CA LYS A 26 9.70 -3.69 37.72
C LYS A 26 8.22 -3.42 37.54
N ARG A 27 7.84 -2.17 37.23
CA ARG A 27 6.43 -1.78 37.00
C ARG A 27 5.81 -2.53 35.84
N GLU A 28 6.53 -2.65 34.72
CA GLU A 28 6.03 -3.36 33.55
C GLU A 28 5.81 -4.85 33.83
N ILE A 29 6.77 -5.51 34.50
CA ILE A 29 6.64 -6.90 34.92
C ILE A 29 5.45 -7.08 35.87
N GLU A 30 5.30 -6.22 36.88
CA GLU A 30 4.16 -6.27 37.80
C GLU A 30 2.82 -6.07 37.09
N SER A 31 2.76 -5.15 36.13
CA SER A 31 1.58 -4.91 35.29
C SER A 31 1.19 -6.16 34.49
N LEU A 32 2.17 -6.81 33.83
CA LEU A 32 1.96 -8.07 33.10
C LEU A 32 1.49 -9.21 34.02
N LEU A 33 2.10 -9.35 35.20
CA LEU A 33 1.69 -10.36 36.18
C LEU A 33 0.26 -10.10 36.70
N ASN A 34 -0.09 -8.84 36.94
CA ASN A 34 -1.43 -8.44 37.35
C ASN A 34 -2.47 -8.71 36.25
N GLN A 35 -2.12 -8.44 35.00
CA GLN A 35 -2.97 -8.80 33.86
C GLN A 35 -3.15 -10.31 33.78
N TRP A 36 -2.09 -11.10 33.92
CA TRP A 36 -2.16 -12.56 33.91
C TRP A 36 -3.06 -13.12 35.02
N ARG A 37 -2.93 -12.59 36.25
CA ARG A 37 -3.81 -12.93 37.38
C ARG A 37 -5.28 -12.63 37.06
N LYS A 38 -5.58 -11.49 36.43
CA LYS A 38 -6.95 -11.14 36.00
C LYS A 38 -7.49 -12.14 34.96
N ILE A 39 -6.68 -12.54 33.99
CA ILE A 39 -7.05 -13.54 32.97
C ILE A 39 -7.36 -14.89 33.63
N LYS A 40 -6.47 -15.37 34.50
CA LYS A 40 -6.65 -16.63 35.25
C LYS A 40 -7.90 -16.60 36.13
N ARG A 41 -8.16 -15.49 36.83
CA ARG A 41 -9.39 -15.32 37.61
C ARG A 41 -10.62 -15.38 36.72
N LYS A 42 -10.62 -14.65 35.59
CA LYS A 42 -11.76 -14.63 34.66
C LYS A 42 -12.06 -16.02 34.10
N GLN A 43 -11.02 -16.82 33.82
CA GLN A 43 -11.18 -18.22 33.39
C GLN A 43 -12.03 -19.04 34.37
N LEU A 44 -11.88 -18.84 35.68
CA LEU A 44 -12.63 -19.57 36.70
C LEU A 44 -14.13 -19.22 36.72
N TYR A 45 -14.51 -18.03 36.25
CA TYR A 45 -15.91 -17.57 36.24
C TYR A 45 -16.61 -17.82 34.89
N VAL A 46 -15.89 -18.26 33.86
CA VAL A 46 -16.49 -18.61 32.56
C VAL A 46 -17.21 -19.95 32.69
N ARG A 47 -18.54 -19.94 32.60
CA ARG A 47 -19.38 -21.13 32.76
C ARG A 47 -19.45 -22.02 31.51
N LYS A 48 -19.26 -21.47 30.31
CA LYS A 48 -19.37 -22.21 29.03
C LYS A 48 -18.38 -21.65 28.00
N ALA A 49 -17.65 -22.55 27.34
CA ALA A 49 -16.73 -22.22 26.25
C ALA A 49 -17.43 -22.32 24.87
N PRO A 50 -16.95 -21.59 23.83
CA PRO A 50 -15.85 -20.64 23.83
C PRO A 50 -16.23 -19.27 24.45
N ALA A 51 -15.29 -18.61 25.15
CA ALA A 51 -15.51 -17.28 25.73
C ALA A 51 -14.25 -16.41 25.65
N LEU A 52 -14.44 -15.10 25.43
CA LEU A 52 -13.37 -14.11 25.40
C LEU A 52 -12.83 -13.84 26.82
N LEU A 53 -11.64 -14.36 27.12
CA LEU A 53 -10.94 -14.07 28.38
C LEU A 53 -10.24 -12.71 28.33
N GLN A 54 -9.43 -12.48 27.30
CA GLN A 54 -8.69 -11.24 27.11
C GLN A 54 -8.78 -10.83 25.65
N ARG A 55 -9.17 -9.58 25.39
CA ARG A 55 -8.97 -8.97 24.08
C ARG A 55 -7.53 -8.50 23.99
N GLU A 56 -6.92 -8.63 22.82
CA GLU A 56 -5.62 -8.02 22.57
C GLU A 56 -5.68 -6.51 22.87
N ALA A 57 -4.53 -5.95 23.23
CA ALA A 57 -4.43 -4.52 23.49
C ALA A 57 -5.02 -3.74 22.29
N SER A 58 -5.74 -2.65 22.59
CA SER A 58 -6.17 -1.73 21.53
C SER A 58 -4.94 -1.27 20.72
N LEU A 59 -5.15 -0.93 19.44
CA LEU A 59 -4.09 -0.37 18.59
C LEU A 59 -3.36 0.76 19.30
N THR A 60 -4.11 1.61 20.02
CA THR A 60 -3.62 2.69 20.86
C THR A 60 -2.57 2.21 21.87
N ARG A 61 -2.91 1.23 22.72
CA ARG A 61 -1.97 0.73 23.75
C ARG A 61 -0.73 0.11 23.14
N GLY A 62 -0.88 -0.65 22.04
CA GLY A 62 0.24 -1.21 21.30
C GLY A 62 1.17 -0.12 20.76
N LEU A 63 0.59 0.94 20.18
CA LEU A 63 1.33 2.08 19.66
C LEU A 63 2.08 2.84 20.75
N ILE A 64 1.42 3.14 21.88
CA ILE A 64 2.06 3.83 23.01
C ILE A 64 3.21 2.99 23.56
N ARG A 65 2.98 1.71 23.88
CA ARG A 65 4.05 0.81 24.37
C ARG A 65 5.23 0.74 23.42
N ASP A 66 4.97 0.68 22.11
CA ASP A 66 6.03 0.42 21.14
C ASP A 66 6.71 1.72 20.65
N VAL A 67 6.04 2.88 20.64
CA VAL A 67 6.52 4.16 20.06
C VAL A 67 6.76 5.26 21.08
N PHE A 68 5.93 5.36 22.10
CA PHE A 68 5.98 6.48 23.01
C PHE A 68 7.09 6.26 24.04
N SER A 69 8.14 7.06 23.93
CA SER A 69 9.28 7.07 24.85
C SER A 69 9.66 8.50 25.20
N ASP A 70 10.65 8.64 26.06
CA ASP A 70 11.37 9.88 26.38
C ASP A 70 11.88 10.68 25.15
N LYS A 71 12.03 10.05 23.98
CA LYS A 71 12.41 10.70 22.71
C LYS A 71 11.25 11.43 22.02
N VAL A 72 10.03 11.27 22.53
CA VAL A 72 8.83 11.93 21.99
C VAL A 72 8.49 13.13 22.87
N ASP A 73 8.53 14.32 22.30
CA ASP A 73 8.29 15.57 23.04
C ASP A 73 6.84 15.72 23.50
N ALA A 74 5.88 15.36 22.64
CA ALA A 74 4.45 15.50 22.91
C ALA A 74 3.63 14.43 22.18
N LEU A 75 2.55 13.98 22.83
CA LEU A 75 1.51 13.11 22.27
C LEU A 75 0.20 13.87 22.24
N HIS A 76 -0.28 14.21 21.04
CA HIS A 76 -1.59 14.84 20.84
C HIS A 76 -2.65 13.79 20.49
N VAL A 77 -3.78 13.81 21.19
CA VAL A 77 -4.92 12.91 20.95
C VAL A 77 -6.19 13.73 20.79
N ASP A 78 -6.92 13.56 19.70
CA ASP A 78 -8.14 14.32 19.38
C ASP A 78 -9.45 13.66 19.88
N SER A 79 -9.36 12.43 20.39
CA SER A 79 -10.47 11.73 21.04
C SER A 79 -10.31 11.67 22.55
N ARG A 80 -11.33 12.17 23.27
CA ARG A 80 -11.36 12.16 24.74
C ARG A 80 -11.36 10.74 25.33
N GLU A 81 -11.99 9.79 24.63
CA GLU A 81 -12.03 8.39 25.05
C GLU A 81 -10.63 7.75 24.95
N ILE A 82 -9.94 7.99 23.83
CA ILE A 82 -8.59 7.48 23.59
C ILE A 82 -7.60 8.15 24.54
N HIS A 83 -7.70 9.46 24.76
CA HIS A 83 -6.86 10.19 25.72
C HIS A 83 -6.92 9.55 27.11
N LYS A 84 -8.13 9.32 27.62
CA LYS A 84 -8.33 8.69 28.93
C LYS A 84 -7.78 7.25 28.96
N GLU A 85 -7.90 6.52 27.85
CA GLU A 85 -7.30 5.18 27.75
C GLU A 85 -5.77 5.22 27.84
N VAL A 86 -5.13 6.20 27.16
CA VAL A 86 -3.68 6.40 27.21
C VAL A 86 -3.23 6.79 28.61
N GLU A 87 -3.91 7.73 29.26
CA GLU A 87 -3.63 8.16 30.63
C GLU A 87 -3.67 6.98 31.62
N GLN A 88 -4.72 6.15 31.54
CA GLN A 88 -4.85 4.96 32.39
C GLN A 88 -3.75 3.93 32.17
N TYR A 89 -3.24 3.82 30.95
CA TYR A 89 -2.15 2.91 30.63
C TYR A 89 -0.82 3.42 31.18
N LEU A 90 -0.52 4.69 30.96
CA LEU A 90 0.73 5.31 31.41
C LEU A 90 0.81 5.44 32.93
N ASP A 91 -0.29 5.73 33.63
CA ASP A 91 -0.33 5.72 35.10
C ASP A 91 0.15 4.38 35.70
N ALA A 92 -0.11 3.26 35.01
CA ALA A 92 0.31 1.94 35.46
C ALA A 92 1.73 1.54 35.02
N VAL A 93 2.24 2.06 33.90
CA VAL A 93 3.48 1.60 33.26
C VAL A 93 4.58 2.64 33.37
N ASP A 94 4.29 3.87 32.94
CA ASP A 94 5.24 4.98 32.94
C ASP A 94 4.57 6.33 33.23
N PRO A 95 4.41 6.68 34.52
CA PRO A 95 3.81 7.95 34.93
C PRO A 95 4.62 9.18 34.50
N GLU A 96 5.91 9.04 34.19
CA GLU A 96 6.77 10.19 33.83
C GLU A 96 6.41 10.76 32.45
N LEU A 97 5.90 9.92 31.56
CA LEU A 97 5.46 10.33 30.23
C LEU A 97 4.08 11.03 30.23
N MET A 98 3.34 10.98 31.34
CA MET A 98 1.99 11.57 31.45
C MET A 98 1.96 13.06 31.13
N ALA A 99 2.98 13.81 31.56
CA ALA A 99 3.04 15.26 31.36
C ALA A 99 3.09 15.68 29.87
N ARG A 100 3.43 14.74 28.98
CA ARG A 100 3.56 14.96 27.54
C ARG A 100 2.30 14.56 26.76
N VAL A 101 1.28 14.03 27.43
CA VAL A 101 0.00 13.64 26.81
C VAL A 101 -0.96 14.83 26.85
N HIS A 102 -1.44 15.22 25.68
CA HIS A 102 -2.28 16.40 25.51
C HIS A 102 -3.54 16.07 24.71
N LEU A 103 -4.71 16.38 25.28
CA LEU A 103 -5.97 16.35 24.56
C LEU A 103 -6.00 17.53 23.58
N TYR A 104 -6.09 17.20 22.29
CA TYR A 104 -6.25 18.16 21.22
C TYR A 104 -7.71 18.63 21.16
N THR A 105 -7.93 19.95 21.24
CA THR A 105 -9.28 20.56 21.30
C THR A 105 -9.48 21.71 20.32
N ASP A 106 -8.50 21.97 19.46
CA ASP A 106 -8.59 23.04 18.47
C ASP A 106 -9.64 22.71 17.40
N ALA A 107 -10.21 23.75 16.79
CA ALA A 107 -11.22 23.59 15.75
C ALA A 107 -10.68 23.02 14.43
N LEU A 108 -9.40 23.31 14.11
CA LEU A 108 -8.74 22.75 12.94
C LEU A 108 -8.39 21.28 13.21
N PRO A 109 -8.64 20.31 12.31
CA PRO A 109 -8.30 18.91 12.57
C PRO A 109 -6.80 18.72 12.85
N LEU A 110 -6.49 17.72 13.69
CA LEU A 110 -5.13 17.50 14.20
C LEU A 110 -4.10 17.35 13.08
N PHE A 111 -4.36 16.52 12.07
CA PHE A 111 -3.41 16.29 10.98
C PHE A 111 -3.28 17.47 10.02
N ASP A 112 -4.34 18.28 9.87
CA ASP A 112 -4.28 19.51 9.06
C ASP A 112 -3.39 20.56 9.75
N LYS A 113 -3.47 20.71 11.08
CA LYS A 113 -2.62 21.65 11.83
C LYS A 113 -1.12 21.41 11.64
N TYR A 114 -0.72 20.15 11.45
CA TYR A 114 0.67 19.74 11.27
C TYR A 114 1.02 19.38 9.82
N ASP A 115 0.18 19.72 8.84
CA ASP A 115 0.36 19.43 7.41
C ASP A 115 0.53 17.94 7.03
N ILE A 116 0.20 17.02 7.95
CA ILE A 116 0.36 15.56 7.80
C ILE A 116 -0.64 15.00 6.78
N GLU A 117 -1.83 15.59 6.68
CA GLU A 117 -2.89 15.11 5.78
C GLU A 117 -2.43 15.12 4.30
N SER A 118 -1.64 16.11 3.92
CA SER A 118 -1.05 16.21 2.58
C SER A 118 -0.04 15.10 2.32
N GLU A 119 0.77 14.75 3.32
CA GLU A 119 1.72 13.65 3.27
C GLU A 119 1.00 12.31 3.16
N ILE A 120 -0.05 12.08 3.95
CA ILE A 120 -0.86 10.84 3.90
C ILE A 120 -1.42 10.63 2.49
N LYS A 121 -2.01 11.67 1.89
CA LYS A 121 -2.51 11.61 0.51
C LYS A 121 -1.40 11.30 -0.50
N SER A 122 -0.18 11.78 -0.26
CA SER A 122 0.96 11.50 -1.12
C SER A 122 1.42 10.04 -1.08
N LEU A 123 1.13 9.29 0.00
CA LEU A 123 1.52 7.88 0.14
C LEU A 123 0.87 6.95 -0.89
N PHE A 124 -0.26 7.36 -1.48
CA PHE A 124 -0.93 6.61 -2.54
C PHE A 124 -0.37 6.90 -3.94
N LYS A 125 0.46 7.93 -4.09
CA LYS A 125 1.08 8.27 -5.37
C LYS A 125 2.30 7.39 -5.61
N ALA A 126 2.47 6.91 -6.83
CA ALA A 126 3.70 6.19 -7.22
C ALA A 126 4.93 7.11 -7.16
N ARG A 127 4.78 8.37 -7.54
CA ARG A 127 5.85 9.37 -7.54
C ARG A 127 5.95 10.09 -6.19
N VAL A 128 7.17 10.23 -5.68
CA VAL A 128 7.52 11.03 -4.49
C VAL A 128 8.59 12.03 -4.89
N ASP A 129 8.32 13.32 -4.76
CA ASP A 129 9.31 14.35 -5.08
C ASP A 129 10.33 14.50 -3.94
N LEU A 130 11.60 14.70 -4.30
CA LEU A 130 12.70 14.90 -3.38
C LEU A 130 12.99 16.40 -3.23
N PRO A 131 13.40 16.90 -2.05
CA PRO A 131 13.75 18.30 -1.84
C PRO A 131 14.82 18.86 -2.80
N THR A 132 15.75 18.05 -3.29
CA THR A 132 16.74 18.49 -4.31
C THR A 132 16.16 18.64 -5.72
N GLY A 133 14.88 18.34 -5.92
CA GLY A 133 14.16 18.41 -7.19
C GLY A 133 14.11 17.10 -7.98
N GLY A 134 14.79 16.05 -7.50
CA GLY A 134 14.64 14.68 -8.00
C GLY A 134 13.30 14.05 -7.61
N SER A 135 13.10 12.78 -7.96
CA SER A 135 11.90 12.05 -7.54
C SER A 135 12.12 10.56 -7.48
N LEU A 136 11.44 9.89 -6.56
CA LEU A 136 11.30 8.43 -6.54
C LEU A 136 10.06 8.01 -7.31
N VAL A 137 10.12 6.86 -7.97
CA VAL A 137 8.96 6.17 -8.53
C VAL A 137 8.88 4.78 -7.88
N ILE A 138 7.86 4.57 -7.04
CA ILE A 138 7.64 3.34 -6.29
C ILE A 138 6.55 2.52 -6.97
N GLN A 139 6.88 1.32 -7.43
CA GLN A 139 5.98 0.41 -8.13
C GLN A 139 5.96 -0.98 -7.48
N PRO A 140 4.92 -1.28 -6.69
CA PRO A 140 4.66 -2.64 -6.25
C PRO A 140 4.27 -3.53 -7.44
N THR A 141 4.86 -4.71 -7.52
CA THR A 141 4.46 -5.77 -8.45
C THR A 141 3.96 -6.98 -7.65
N GLU A 142 3.62 -8.08 -8.33
CA GLU A 142 3.22 -9.33 -7.68
C GLU A 142 4.32 -9.89 -6.74
N ALA A 143 5.57 -9.91 -7.21
CA ALA A 143 6.67 -10.57 -6.51
C ALA A 143 7.56 -9.61 -5.69
N LEU A 144 7.76 -8.39 -6.19
CA LEU A 144 8.71 -7.43 -5.62
C LEU A 144 8.23 -5.99 -5.73
N VAL A 145 8.86 -5.09 -4.99
CA VAL A 145 8.66 -3.64 -5.13
C VAL A 145 9.87 -3.05 -5.83
N SER A 146 9.64 -2.38 -6.96
CA SER A 146 10.67 -1.60 -7.65
C SER A 146 10.63 -0.15 -7.18
N ILE A 147 11.80 0.44 -6.96
CA ILE A 147 11.94 1.87 -6.64
C ILE A 147 13.01 2.46 -7.55
N ASP A 148 12.60 3.40 -8.40
CA ASP A 148 13.46 4.08 -9.35
C ASP A 148 13.76 5.52 -8.90
N VAL A 149 15.02 5.95 -9.02
CA VAL A 149 15.48 7.29 -8.61
C VAL A 149 15.74 8.15 -9.85
N ASN A 150 14.93 9.19 -10.01
CA ASN A 150 15.07 10.13 -11.11
C ASN A 150 15.74 11.43 -10.66
N THR A 151 16.61 11.95 -11.53
CA THR A 151 17.13 13.32 -11.38
C THR A 151 16.06 14.34 -11.78
N GLY A 152 16.08 15.48 -11.08
CA GLY A 152 15.21 16.61 -11.40
C GLY A 152 15.70 17.42 -12.59
N ARG A 153 14.93 18.44 -12.96
CA ARG A 153 15.33 19.46 -13.95
C ARG A 153 16.57 20.28 -13.52
N TYR A 154 16.98 20.22 -12.26
CA TYR A 154 18.14 20.96 -11.75
C TYR A 154 19.45 20.18 -11.98
N THR A 155 19.98 20.27 -13.20
CA THR A 155 21.36 19.88 -13.50
C THR A 155 22.28 21.05 -13.13
N GLY A 156 22.86 21.01 -11.93
CA GLY A 156 23.84 22.01 -11.50
C GLY A 156 24.97 22.11 -12.52
N LYS A 157 25.13 23.27 -13.17
CA LYS A 157 26.05 23.50 -14.32
C LYS A 157 27.55 23.25 -14.06
N LYS A 158 27.97 22.83 -12.86
CA LYS A 158 29.39 22.74 -12.48
C LYS A 158 29.88 21.36 -12.01
N ASP A 159 29.00 20.42 -11.62
CA ASP A 159 29.44 19.07 -11.20
C ASP A 159 28.27 18.05 -11.22
N PRO A 160 28.13 17.26 -12.29
CA PRO A 160 27.09 16.25 -12.41
C PRO A 160 27.22 15.15 -11.35
N GLU A 161 28.44 14.68 -11.07
CA GLU A 161 28.69 13.55 -10.17
C GLU A 161 28.30 13.89 -8.73
N LYS A 162 28.65 15.08 -8.25
CA LYS A 162 28.21 15.53 -6.91
C LYS A 162 26.70 15.68 -6.81
N THR A 163 26.05 16.12 -7.89
CA THR A 163 24.59 16.26 -7.93
C THR A 163 23.92 14.89 -7.85
N ILE A 164 24.42 13.91 -8.61
CA ILE A 164 23.96 12.52 -8.58
C ILE A 164 24.10 11.92 -7.19
N LEU A 165 25.28 12.02 -6.59
CA LEU A 165 25.52 11.50 -5.24
C LEU A 165 24.56 12.12 -4.21
N ARG A 166 24.37 13.44 -4.26
CA ARG A 166 23.46 14.13 -3.34
C ARG A 166 22.02 13.65 -3.50
N THR A 167 21.54 13.50 -4.73
CA THR A 167 20.20 12.98 -5.03
C THR A 167 20.05 11.54 -4.54
N ASN A 168 21.03 10.67 -4.78
CA ASN A 168 20.99 9.28 -4.32
C ASN A 168 21.03 9.14 -2.79
N LEU A 169 21.82 9.98 -2.10
CA LEU A 169 21.82 10.00 -0.63
C LEU A 169 20.46 10.42 -0.07
N GLU A 170 19.84 11.44 -0.66
CA GLU A 170 18.49 11.86 -0.27
C GLU A 170 17.44 10.79 -0.58
N ALA A 171 17.53 10.19 -1.77
CA ALA A 171 16.70 9.05 -2.16
C ALA A 171 16.82 7.90 -1.16
N ALA A 172 18.02 7.56 -0.69
CA ALA A 172 18.21 6.50 0.30
C ALA A 172 17.46 6.78 1.62
N ARG A 173 17.45 8.03 2.09
CA ARG A 173 16.67 8.44 3.28
C ARG A 173 15.18 8.32 3.04
N GLU A 174 14.73 8.82 1.89
CA GLU A 174 13.31 8.86 1.55
C GLU A 174 12.75 7.46 1.25
N ILE A 175 13.52 6.58 0.61
CA ILE A 175 13.19 5.17 0.43
C ILE A 175 12.91 4.53 1.80
N ALA A 176 13.85 4.63 2.74
CA ALA A 176 13.66 4.05 4.07
C ALA A 176 12.43 4.64 4.81
N ARG A 177 12.13 5.92 4.60
CA ARG A 177 10.91 6.56 5.14
C ARG A 177 9.64 6.01 4.50
N GLN A 178 9.59 5.94 3.17
CA GLN A 178 8.43 5.46 2.41
C GLN A 178 8.14 3.98 2.66
N LEU A 179 9.17 3.14 2.85
CA LEU A 179 8.99 1.73 3.22
C LEU A 179 8.22 1.59 4.54
N ARG A 180 8.50 2.44 5.53
CA ARG A 180 7.77 2.46 6.82
C ARG A 180 6.36 3.01 6.68
N LEU A 181 6.19 4.13 5.98
CA LEU A 181 4.90 4.82 5.85
C LEU A 181 3.90 4.00 5.02
N ARG A 182 4.36 3.35 3.95
CA ARG A 182 3.53 2.50 3.08
C ARG A 182 3.47 1.04 3.53
N ASP A 183 4.25 0.70 4.54
CA ASP A 183 4.48 -0.66 5.05
C ASP A 183 4.79 -1.69 3.96
N LEU A 184 5.74 -1.34 3.10
CA LEU A 184 6.17 -2.19 1.98
C LEU A 184 7.11 -3.28 2.50
N GLY A 185 6.84 -4.53 2.14
CA GLY A 185 7.65 -5.67 2.59
C GLY A 185 7.80 -6.74 1.52
N GLY A 186 8.66 -7.72 1.77
CA GLY A 186 9.13 -8.68 0.79
C GLY A 186 10.43 -8.23 0.13
N ILE A 187 10.61 -8.60 -1.13
CA ILE A 187 11.77 -8.21 -1.93
C ILE A 187 11.54 -6.79 -2.45
N ILE A 188 12.53 -5.93 -2.25
CA ILE A 188 12.54 -4.55 -2.74
C ILE A 188 13.83 -4.35 -3.52
N VAL A 189 13.71 -3.78 -4.71
CA VAL A 189 14.84 -3.48 -5.60
C VAL A 189 14.88 -1.97 -5.79
N CYS A 190 15.99 -1.35 -5.44
CA CYS A 190 16.20 0.09 -5.59
C CYS A 190 17.17 0.33 -6.75
N ASP A 191 16.73 1.06 -7.76
CA ASP A 191 17.50 1.51 -8.91
C ASP A 191 17.95 2.95 -8.66
N PHE A 192 19.19 3.10 -8.19
CA PHE A 192 19.79 4.42 -7.95
C PHE A 192 20.42 4.93 -9.24
N ILE A 193 20.53 6.26 -9.37
CA ILE A 193 21.19 6.87 -10.52
C ILE A 193 22.64 6.38 -10.60
N ASP A 194 23.09 6.00 -11.79
CA ASP A 194 24.44 5.47 -12.04
C ASP A 194 25.55 6.37 -11.46
N MET A 195 26.51 5.73 -10.79
CA MET A 195 27.69 6.37 -10.22
C MET A 195 28.96 5.61 -10.62
N GLU A 196 29.91 6.31 -11.24
CA GLU A 196 31.20 5.73 -11.65
C GLU A 196 32.02 5.29 -10.43
N SER A 197 32.11 6.17 -9.44
CA SER A 197 32.89 5.93 -8.22
C SER A 197 32.25 4.85 -7.33
N ARG A 198 33.01 3.78 -7.06
CA ARG A 198 32.64 2.75 -6.08
C ARG A 198 32.45 3.33 -4.67
N SER A 199 33.27 4.30 -4.28
CA SER A 199 33.15 4.99 -2.99
C SER A 199 31.80 5.70 -2.86
N ASN A 200 31.29 6.31 -3.93
CA ASN A 200 29.97 6.94 -3.94
C ASN A 200 28.83 5.92 -3.80
N ARG A 201 28.93 4.78 -4.49
CA ARG A 201 28.00 3.64 -4.33
C ARG A 201 27.96 3.12 -2.88
N ASP A 202 29.13 2.91 -2.27
CA ASP A 202 29.24 2.42 -0.89
C ASP A 202 28.63 3.42 0.11
N ARG A 203 28.82 4.73 -0.11
CA ARG A 203 28.21 5.78 0.72
C ARG A 203 26.69 5.77 0.66
N VAL A 204 26.10 5.63 -0.53
CA VAL A 204 24.64 5.54 -0.69
C VAL A 204 24.08 4.30 0.00
N LEU A 205 24.76 3.16 -0.14
CA LEU A 205 24.36 1.93 0.54
C LEU A 205 24.47 2.05 2.07
N GLN A 206 25.51 2.70 2.58
CA GLN A 206 25.68 2.96 4.02
C GLN A 206 24.57 3.87 4.55
N GLU A 207 24.23 4.94 3.82
CA GLU A 207 23.13 5.85 4.17
C GLU A 207 21.80 5.10 4.24
N LEU A 208 21.51 4.27 3.23
CA LEU A 208 20.31 3.43 3.22
C LEU A 208 20.27 2.50 4.44
N ARG A 209 21.36 1.79 4.73
CA ARG A 209 21.45 0.88 5.89
C ARG A 209 21.26 1.63 7.22
N ALA A 210 21.82 2.82 7.37
CA ALA A 210 21.67 3.62 8.58
C ALA A 210 20.21 4.02 8.84
N HIS A 211 19.46 4.39 7.78
CA HIS A 211 18.04 4.74 7.90
C HIS A 211 17.11 3.53 8.00
N LEU A 212 17.49 2.38 7.43
CA LEU A 212 16.78 1.10 7.62
C LEU A 212 16.98 0.54 9.03
N GLY A 213 18.11 0.80 9.68
CA GLY A 213 18.35 0.39 11.07
C GLY A 213 17.39 1.02 12.10
N ARG A 214 16.67 2.08 11.71
CA ARG A 214 15.60 2.70 12.51
C ARG A 214 14.23 2.03 12.31
N ASP A 215 14.11 1.12 11.35
CA ASP A 215 12.90 0.35 11.12
C ASP A 215 12.77 -0.77 12.15
N ARG A 216 11.53 -1.02 12.58
CA ARG A 216 11.20 -2.10 13.51
C ARG A 216 11.06 -3.43 12.79
N ALA A 217 10.66 -3.41 11.53
CA ALA A 217 10.65 -4.59 10.69
C ALA A 217 12.09 -5.01 10.41
N ARG A 218 12.36 -6.32 10.42
CA ARG A 218 13.69 -6.81 10.07
C ARG A 218 13.99 -6.48 8.60
N THR A 219 15.09 -5.77 8.37
CA THR A 219 15.55 -5.39 7.04
C THR A 219 16.93 -5.96 6.76
N LYS A 220 17.19 -6.34 5.51
CA LYS A 220 18.53 -6.72 5.04
C LYS A 220 18.76 -6.14 3.66
N ALA A 221 19.72 -5.23 3.53
CA ALA A 221 20.16 -4.68 2.25
C ALA A 221 21.48 -5.33 1.79
N MET A 222 21.48 -5.91 0.60
CA MET A 222 22.64 -6.56 0.00
C MET A 222 23.62 -5.51 -0.55
N ALA A 223 24.78 -5.97 -1.06
CA ALA A 223 25.68 -5.08 -1.79
C ALA A 223 25.03 -4.63 -3.11
N VAL A 224 25.53 -3.54 -3.68
CA VAL A 224 25.14 -3.10 -5.03
C VAL A 224 25.49 -4.23 -6.01
N SER A 225 24.52 -4.66 -6.82
CA SER A 225 24.72 -5.70 -7.82
C SER A 225 25.58 -5.20 -8.99
N ASP A 226 26.01 -6.13 -9.86
CA ASP A 226 26.74 -5.78 -11.07
C ASP A 226 25.90 -4.93 -12.05
N LEU A 227 24.57 -4.98 -11.90
CA LEU A 227 23.61 -4.16 -12.65
C LEU A 227 23.38 -2.77 -12.02
N GLY A 228 24.06 -2.43 -10.92
CA GLY A 228 23.89 -1.14 -10.23
C GLY A 228 22.72 -1.10 -9.25
N LEU A 229 21.97 -2.20 -9.10
CA LEU A 229 20.77 -2.27 -8.26
C LEU A 229 21.10 -2.59 -6.81
N VAL A 230 20.33 -2.04 -5.87
CA VAL A 230 20.37 -2.42 -4.46
C VAL A 230 19.18 -3.31 -4.15
N GLU A 231 19.46 -4.59 -3.94
CA GLU A 231 18.47 -5.59 -3.53
C GLU A 231 18.37 -5.62 -2.01
N MET A 232 17.13 -5.62 -1.50
CA MET A 232 16.89 -5.75 -0.07
C MET A 232 15.64 -6.55 0.24
N THR A 233 15.57 -7.06 1.47
CA THR A 233 14.37 -7.67 2.02
C THR A 233 13.90 -6.90 3.25
N ARG A 234 12.58 -6.75 3.38
CA ARG A 234 11.94 -6.20 4.58
C ARG A 234 10.83 -7.15 5.02
N GLN A 235 10.82 -7.52 6.30
CA GLN A 235 9.81 -8.43 6.86
C GLN A 235 8.39 -7.88 6.66
N ARG A 236 7.48 -8.74 6.18
CA ARG A 236 6.04 -8.41 6.10
C ARG A 236 5.40 -8.63 7.47
N VAL A 237 5.01 -7.55 8.13
CA VAL A 237 4.32 -7.59 9.43
C VAL A 237 2.81 -7.56 9.24
N ARG A 238 2.32 -6.75 8.30
CA ARG A 238 0.91 -6.64 7.90
C ARG A 238 0.81 -6.38 6.39
N ALA A 239 -0.41 -6.32 5.87
CA ALA A 239 -0.65 -5.86 4.51
C ALA A 239 -0.15 -4.42 4.32
N SER A 240 0.32 -4.08 3.13
CA SER A 240 0.76 -2.71 2.82
C SER A 240 -0.40 -1.72 2.95
N LEU A 241 -0.06 -0.44 3.09
CA LEU A 241 -1.07 0.62 3.17
C LEU A 241 -2.00 0.60 1.95
N TYR A 242 -1.41 0.44 0.76
CA TYR A 242 -2.16 0.39 -0.49
C TYR A 242 -3.13 -0.81 -0.51
N ALA A 243 -2.66 -2.02 -0.18
CA ALA A 243 -3.49 -3.23 -0.18
C ALA A 243 -4.58 -3.21 0.89
N SER A 244 -4.37 -2.51 2.02
CA SER A 244 -5.36 -2.43 3.10
C SER A 244 -6.42 -1.34 2.90
N MET A 245 -6.11 -0.29 2.14
CA MET A 245 -7.01 0.86 1.94
C MET A 245 -7.60 0.95 0.53
N THR A 246 -7.27 0.03 -0.38
CA THR A 246 -7.77 0.03 -1.76
C THR A 246 -8.32 -1.34 -2.15
N THR A 247 -9.10 -1.37 -3.22
CA THR A 247 -9.57 -2.59 -3.88
C THR A 247 -9.09 -2.58 -5.33
N ASP A 248 -9.02 -3.75 -5.95
CA ASP A 248 -8.67 -3.86 -7.35
C ASP A 248 -9.65 -3.07 -8.22
N CYS A 249 -9.12 -2.41 -9.25
CA CYS A 249 -9.93 -1.65 -10.19
C CYS A 249 -10.87 -2.60 -10.94
N PRO A 250 -12.21 -2.39 -10.89
CA PRO A 250 -13.17 -3.30 -11.52
C PRO A 250 -13.04 -3.35 -13.05
N THR A 251 -12.47 -2.30 -13.66
CA THR A 251 -12.26 -2.22 -15.10
C THR A 251 -11.03 -3.02 -15.53
N CYS A 252 -9.86 -2.70 -14.97
CA CYS A 252 -8.58 -3.19 -15.47
C CYS A 252 -8.00 -4.34 -14.63
N SER A 253 -8.69 -4.75 -13.55
CA SER A 253 -8.26 -5.78 -12.60
C SER A 253 -6.82 -5.56 -12.10
N GLY A 254 -6.46 -4.30 -11.84
CA GLY A 254 -5.14 -3.92 -11.34
C GLY A 254 -4.07 -3.65 -12.40
N SER A 255 -4.32 -3.88 -13.69
CA SER A 255 -3.32 -3.64 -14.75
C SER A 255 -3.03 -2.15 -15.03
N GLY A 256 -3.92 -1.25 -14.57
CA GLY A 256 -3.82 0.20 -14.80
C GLY A 256 -4.02 0.61 -16.27
N ARG A 257 -4.48 -0.31 -17.13
CA ARG A 257 -4.65 -0.10 -18.57
C ARG A 257 -5.93 -0.77 -19.05
N VAL A 258 -6.56 -0.17 -20.06
CA VAL A 258 -7.73 -0.72 -20.76
C VAL A 258 -7.46 -0.70 -22.27
N PHE A 259 -8.13 -1.56 -23.02
CA PHE A 259 -8.00 -1.54 -24.47
C PHE A 259 -8.56 -0.25 -25.07
N ARG A 260 -7.86 0.28 -26.08
CA ARG A 260 -8.32 1.43 -26.86
C ARG A 260 -9.52 1.04 -27.74
N PRO A 261 -10.39 1.98 -28.14
CA PRO A 261 -11.55 1.72 -29.00
C PRO A 261 -11.23 0.92 -30.26
N GLU A 262 -10.09 1.21 -30.90
CA GLU A 262 -9.67 0.55 -32.14
C GLU A 262 -9.44 -0.96 -31.94
N VAL A 263 -8.88 -1.33 -30.78
CA VAL A 263 -8.63 -2.72 -30.39
C VAL A 263 -9.95 -3.43 -30.06
N VAL A 264 -10.84 -2.75 -29.34
CA VAL A 264 -12.17 -3.28 -28.99
C VAL A 264 -12.98 -3.56 -30.26
N ALA A 265 -12.97 -2.66 -31.23
CA ALA A 265 -13.61 -2.84 -32.53
C ALA A 265 -13.12 -4.10 -33.27
N ARG A 266 -11.80 -4.36 -33.27
CA ARG A 266 -11.25 -5.60 -33.87
C ARG A 266 -11.61 -6.86 -33.09
N ARG A 267 -11.73 -6.80 -31.76
CA ARG A 267 -12.19 -7.95 -30.93
C ARG A 267 -13.66 -8.25 -31.21
N LEU A 268 -14.48 -7.21 -31.31
CA LEU A 268 -15.88 -7.31 -31.72
C LEU A 268 -16.01 -7.96 -33.11
N GLU A 269 -15.28 -7.48 -34.11
CA GLU A 269 -15.31 -8.06 -35.47
C GLU A 269 -15.03 -9.57 -35.45
N ARG A 270 -13.97 -9.99 -34.75
CA ARG A 270 -13.61 -11.41 -34.63
C ARG A 270 -14.71 -12.22 -33.96
N SER A 271 -15.34 -11.67 -32.93
CA SER A 271 -16.45 -12.32 -32.22
C SER A 271 -17.68 -12.47 -33.10
N LEU A 272 -18.03 -11.43 -33.88
CA LEU A 272 -19.12 -11.48 -34.85
C LEU A 272 -18.86 -12.50 -35.97
N ARG A 273 -17.62 -12.65 -36.44
CA ARG A 273 -17.25 -13.72 -37.40
C ARG A 273 -17.46 -15.13 -36.83
N ARG A 274 -17.24 -15.33 -35.53
CA ARG A 274 -17.55 -16.61 -34.85
C ARG A 274 -19.06 -16.85 -34.78
N VAL A 275 -19.86 -15.83 -34.49
CA VAL A 275 -21.33 -15.91 -34.55
C VAL A 275 -21.79 -16.43 -35.92
N GLY A 276 -21.24 -15.85 -36.99
CA GLY A 276 -21.56 -16.26 -38.37
C GLY A 276 -21.23 -17.72 -38.69
N SER A 277 -20.25 -18.29 -38.00
CA SER A 277 -19.81 -19.68 -38.21
C SER A 277 -20.73 -20.68 -37.51
N ASP A 278 -21.28 -20.32 -36.34
CA ASP A 278 -22.20 -21.17 -35.57
C ASP A 278 -23.63 -21.18 -36.18
N LYS A 279 -23.99 -20.14 -36.95
CA LYS A 279 -25.29 -20.01 -37.66
C LYS A 279 -26.54 -20.14 -36.77
N ARG A 280 -26.40 -19.97 -35.45
CA ARG A 280 -27.50 -20.04 -34.47
C ARG A 280 -28.27 -18.74 -34.33
N GLU A 281 -27.57 -17.62 -34.47
CA GLU A 281 -28.13 -16.29 -34.25
C GLU A 281 -28.54 -15.64 -35.57
N LYS A 282 -29.73 -15.03 -35.62
CA LYS A 282 -30.25 -14.33 -36.81
C LYS A 282 -30.17 -12.81 -36.70
N ALA A 283 -30.27 -12.30 -35.47
CA ALA A 283 -30.16 -10.88 -35.16
C ALA A 283 -29.49 -10.68 -33.79
N LEU A 284 -28.59 -9.70 -33.70
CA LEU A 284 -27.86 -9.33 -32.50
C LEU A 284 -27.95 -7.83 -32.23
N ALA A 285 -28.13 -7.46 -30.97
CA ALA A 285 -27.82 -6.12 -30.49
C ALA A 285 -26.43 -6.12 -29.84
N ILE A 286 -25.55 -5.26 -30.34
CA ILE A 286 -24.19 -5.05 -29.84
C ILE A 286 -24.27 -3.89 -28.84
N ARG A 287 -23.91 -4.13 -27.58
CA ARG A 287 -23.77 -3.09 -26.57
C ARG A 287 -22.31 -2.75 -26.32
N LEU A 288 -21.99 -1.46 -26.29
CA LEU A 288 -20.63 -0.93 -26.19
C LEU A 288 -20.61 0.33 -25.35
N HIS A 289 -19.45 0.68 -24.79
CA HIS A 289 -19.25 2.02 -24.26
C HIS A 289 -19.40 3.09 -25.37
N PRO A 290 -19.98 4.28 -25.09
CA PRO A 290 -20.23 5.31 -26.10
C PRO A 290 -19.00 5.73 -26.91
N GLU A 291 -17.81 5.75 -26.31
CA GLU A 291 -16.56 6.08 -27.01
C GLU A 291 -16.19 5.07 -28.10
N VAL A 292 -16.46 3.77 -27.87
CA VAL A 292 -16.24 2.73 -28.90
C VAL A 292 -17.31 2.81 -29.98
N ALA A 293 -18.56 3.08 -29.60
CA ALA A 293 -19.64 3.29 -30.56
C ALA A 293 -19.34 4.49 -31.48
N LEU A 294 -18.86 5.61 -30.93
CA LEU A 294 -18.47 6.78 -31.69
C LEU A 294 -17.33 6.48 -32.66
N TYR A 295 -16.26 5.81 -32.18
CA TYR A 295 -15.16 5.36 -33.05
C TYR A 295 -15.67 4.51 -34.23
N LEU A 296 -16.58 3.57 -33.99
CA LEU A 296 -17.15 2.73 -35.05
C LEU A 296 -17.98 3.53 -36.07
N LEU A 297 -18.63 4.62 -35.65
CA LEU A 297 -19.45 5.46 -36.52
C LEU A 297 -18.61 6.45 -37.33
N GLU A 298 -17.60 7.06 -36.71
CA GLU A 298 -16.79 8.13 -37.33
C GLU A 298 -15.61 7.58 -38.13
N GLU A 299 -14.79 6.73 -37.50
CA GLU A 299 -13.54 6.24 -38.09
C GLU A 299 -13.76 4.99 -38.95
N GLU A 300 -14.74 4.15 -38.58
CA GLU A 300 -14.97 2.84 -39.22
C GLU A 300 -16.42 2.54 -39.65
N PRO A 301 -17.13 3.45 -40.34
CA PRO A 301 -18.57 3.35 -40.62
C PRO A 301 -18.97 2.11 -41.45
N ARG A 302 -18.02 1.49 -42.16
CA ARG A 302 -18.27 0.32 -43.01
C ARG A 302 -18.08 -1.01 -42.29
N LEU A 303 -17.53 -1.02 -41.07
CA LEU A 303 -17.19 -2.25 -40.35
C LEU A 303 -18.44 -3.11 -40.07
N LEU A 304 -19.41 -2.57 -39.33
CA LEU A 304 -20.60 -3.33 -38.94
C LEU A 304 -21.46 -3.74 -40.15
N PRO A 305 -21.74 -2.86 -41.15
CA PRO A 305 -22.46 -3.27 -42.35
C PRO A 305 -21.73 -4.36 -43.14
N GLY A 306 -20.39 -4.25 -43.27
CA GLY A 306 -19.57 -5.22 -43.97
C GLY A 306 -19.58 -6.60 -43.28
N VAL A 307 -19.45 -6.61 -41.95
CA VAL A 307 -19.49 -7.83 -41.14
C VAL A 307 -20.89 -8.45 -41.18
N SER A 308 -21.95 -7.67 -40.95
CA SER A 308 -23.35 -8.11 -41.00
C SER A 308 -23.67 -8.83 -42.32
N LYS A 309 -23.26 -8.25 -43.46
CA LYS A 309 -23.44 -8.85 -44.78
C LYS A 309 -22.65 -10.16 -44.94
N ALA A 310 -21.42 -10.21 -44.42
CA ALA A 310 -20.57 -11.40 -44.54
C ALA A 310 -21.09 -12.58 -43.70
N ILE A 311 -21.65 -12.31 -42.52
CA ILE A 311 -22.15 -13.35 -41.61
C ILE A 311 -23.64 -13.68 -41.80
N GLY A 312 -24.39 -12.81 -42.47
CA GLY A 312 -25.84 -12.98 -42.68
C GLY A 312 -26.68 -12.78 -41.41
N VAL A 313 -26.20 -11.96 -40.47
CA VAL A 313 -26.85 -11.66 -39.18
C VAL A 313 -27.14 -10.17 -39.12
N GLU A 314 -28.36 -9.79 -38.74
CA GLU A 314 -28.74 -8.39 -38.52
C GLU A 314 -28.06 -7.85 -37.26
N LEU A 315 -27.38 -6.70 -37.37
CA LEU A 315 -26.64 -6.08 -36.26
C LEU A 315 -27.26 -4.74 -35.91
N GLU A 316 -27.60 -4.56 -34.63
CA GLU A 316 -28.04 -3.29 -34.07
C GLU A 316 -26.97 -2.78 -33.09
N LEU A 317 -26.47 -1.56 -33.29
CA LEU A 317 -25.54 -0.93 -32.36
C LEU A 317 -26.32 -0.20 -31.26
N ARG A 318 -25.94 -0.42 -29.99
CA ARG A 318 -26.45 0.31 -28.84
C ARG A 318 -25.29 0.74 -27.95
N ASP A 319 -25.25 1.99 -27.56
CA ASP A 319 -24.32 2.47 -26.55
C ASP A 319 -24.89 2.28 -25.14
N ASP A 320 -24.01 2.03 -24.17
CA ASP A 320 -24.33 1.89 -22.76
C ASP A 320 -23.22 2.55 -21.92
N PRO A 321 -23.46 3.76 -21.35
CA PRO A 321 -22.49 4.47 -20.53
C PRO A 321 -22.06 3.75 -19.25
N MET A 322 -22.78 2.70 -18.84
CA MET A 322 -22.42 1.89 -17.66
C MET A 322 -21.45 0.75 -18.02
N MET A 323 -21.18 0.51 -19.30
CA MET A 323 -20.20 -0.49 -19.71
C MET A 323 -18.77 0.01 -19.61
N HIS A 324 -17.85 -0.91 -19.32
CA HIS A 324 -16.43 -0.61 -19.37
C HIS A 324 -15.97 -0.36 -20.81
N LEU A 325 -14.97 0.51 -21.00
CA LEU A 325 -14.47 0.90 -22.32
C LEU A 325 -13.99 -0.29 -23.16
N ASP A 326 -13.42 -1.30 -22.50
CA ASP A 326 -12.85 -2.50 -23.09
C ASP A 326 -13.81 -3.70 -23.14
N GLU A 327 -15.08 -3.50 -22.76
CA GLU A 327 -16.15 -4.49 -22.81
C GLU A 327 -17.07 -4.26 -24.01
N PHE A 328 -17.58 -5.35 -24.57
CA PHE A 328 -18.73 -5.33 -25.47
C PHE A 328 -19.64 -6.50 -25.14
N ARG A 329 -20.95 -6.35 -25.36
CA ARG A 329 -21.93 -7.43 -25.19
C ARG A 329 -22.68 -7.72 -26.46
N LEU A 330 -22.95 -8.99 -26.70
CA LEU A 330 -23.72 -9.50 -27.82
C LEU A 330 -25.04 -10.05 -27.28
N MET A 331 -26.14 -9.38 -27.60
CA MET A 331 -27.47 -9.73 -27.12
C MET A 331 -28.27 -10.37 -28.27
N SER A 332 -28.63 -11.65 -28.13
CA SER A 332 -29.48 -12.37 -29.07
C SER A 332 -30.88 -11.75 -29.13
N ARG A 333 -31.40 -11.54 -30.34
CA ARG A 333 -32.76 -11.03 -30.55
C ARG A 333 -33.65 -12.13 -31.16
N PRO A 334 -34.95 -12.20 -30.76
CA PRO A 334 -35.67 -11.27 -29.87
C PRO A 334 -35.55 -11.60 -28.37
N ALA A 335 -34.96 -12.74 -28.01
CA ALA A 335 -34.97 -13.28 -26.65
C ALA A 335 -34.24 -12.42 -25.60
N GLY A 336 -33.38 -11.49 -26.04
CA GLY A 336 -32.58 -10.63 -25.15
C GLY A 336 -31.54 -11.40 -24.34
N ARG A 337 -31.18 -12.62 -24.79
CA ARG A 337 -30.20 -13.48 -24.11
C ARG A 337 -28.80 -12.96 -24.38
N ASP A 338 -28.00 -12.79 -23.33
CA ASP A 338 -26.58 -12.49 -23.46
C ASP A 338 -25.85 -13.73 -23.99
N VAL A 339 -25.21 -13.59 -25.16
CA VAL A 339 -24.42 -14.64 -25.82
C VAL A 339 -22.95 -14.26 -25.90
N THR A 340 -22.53 -13.22 -25.19
CA THR A 340 -21.16 -12.68 -25.24
C THR A 340 -20.14 -13.75 -24.94
N GLU A 341 -20.27 -14.48 -23.82
CA GLU A 341 -19.30 -15.51 -23.42
C GLU A 341 -19.15 -16.65 -24.46
N GLN A 342 -20.19 -16.92 -25.25
CA GLN A 342 -20.15 -17.96 -26.29
C GLN A 342 -19.24 -17.57 -27.45
N TYR A 343 -19.11 -16.27 -27.73
CA TYR A 343 -18.47 -15.75 -28.94
C TYR A 343 -17.28 -14.83 -28.68
N ALA A 344 -17.17 -14.26 -27.47
CA ALA A 344 -16.14 -13.32 -27.06
C ALA A 344 -14.88 -13.99 -26.49
N VAL A 345 -14.77 -15.33 -26.58
CA VAL A 345 -13.64 -16.12 -26.05
C VAL A 345 -12.31 -15.38 -26.29
N ALA A 346 -11.64 -15.11 -25.17
CA ALA A 346 -10.63 -14.09 -24.92
C ALA A 346 -9.53 -13.95 -25.99
#